data_AF-A0A924SZH3-F1
#
_entry.id   AF-A0A924SZH3-F1
#
_cell.length_a   1.000
_cell.length_b   1.000
_cell.length_c   1.000
_cell.angle_alpha   90.00
_cell.angle_beta   90.00
_cell.angle_gamma   90.00
#
_symmetry.space_group_name_H-M   'P 1'
#
loop_
_entity.id
_entity.type
_entity.pdbx_description
1 polymer ?
#
loop_
_entity_poly.entity_id
_entity_poly.type
_entity_poly.pdbx_seq_one_letter_code
_entity_poly.pdbx_strand_id
1 'polypeptide(L)'
;MKHPKIGTVALIVYSDGKDIKLADTFSDDREIALFEDALKDGESDPIESVYEMRAHQQKEDEDFANYVEDLLSQPFVRTEIQVHGLAWLKSKIRIEEYQKSEMQAAEVIAKYAFDRYVSDPRLTDFLLAGPAARVRVRVFRVSHATQTKQHAA
;
A
#
# COMPACT_ATOMS: atom_id res chain seq x y z
N MET A 1 -11.49 -7.98 27.27
CA MET A 1 -10.47 -8.53 26.33
C MET A 1 -10.46 -7.64 25.09
N LYS A 2 -9.33 -7.04 24.71
CA LYS A 2 -9.24 -6.27 23.45
C LYS A 2 -9.36 -7.25 22.29
N HIS A 3 -10.32 -7.03 21.38
CA HIS A 3 -10.38 -7.80 20.14
C HIS A 3 -9.04 -7.61 19.38
N PRO A 4 -8.42 -8.68 18.88
CA PRO A 4 -7.22 -8.54 18.06
C PRO A 4 -7.57 -7.69 16.84
N LYS A 5 -6.81 -6.60 16.61
CA LYS A 5 -6.93 -5.84 15.37
C LYS A 5 -6.60 -6.78 14.21
N ILE A 6 -7.48 -6.82 13.22
CA ILE A 6 -7.31 -7.62 12.02
C ILE A 6 -6.84 -6.65 10.92
N GLY A 7 -5.63 -6.84 10.40
CA GLY A 7 -5.17 -6.12 9.21
C GLY A 7 -5.69 -6.79 7.94
N THR A 8 -5.78 -6.07 6.83
CA THR A 8 -6.15 -6.63 5.52
C THR A 8 -4.97 -6.53 4.57
N VAL A 9 -4.72 -7.60 3.81
CA VAL A 9 -3.78 -7.60 2.69
C VAL A 9 -4.53 -8.07 1.44
N ALA A 10 -4.57 -7.23 0.42
CA ALA A 10 -5.08 -7.56 -0.89
C ALA A 10 -3.96 -8.09 -1.79
N LEU A 11 -4.21 -9.20 -2.46
CA LEU A 11 -3.35 -9.76 -3.50
C LEU A 11 -3.99 -9.49 -4.85
N ILE A 12 -3.27 -8.79 -5.73
CA ILE A 12 -3.70 -8.58 -7.10
C ILE A 12 -3.03 -9.64 -7.96
N VAL A 13 -3.83 -10.52 -8.58
CA VAL A 13 -3.30 -11.65 -9.35
C VAL A 13 -3.77 -11.61 -10.79
N TYR A 14 -2.83 -11.80 -11.71
CA TYR A 14 -3.12 -12.08 -13.11
C TYR A 14 -3.17 -13.58 -13.35
N SER A 15 -4.12 -14.00 -14.18
CA SER A 15 -4.24 -15.38 -14.64
C SER A 15 -4.41 -15.39 -16.15
N ASP A 16 -3.45 -15.96 -16.87
CA ASP A 16 -3.54 -16.23 -18.31
C ASP A 16 -4.12 -17.62 -18.63
N GLY A 17 -4.63 -18.31 -17.60
CA GLY A 17 -5.23 -19.64 -17.69
C GLY A 17 -4.24 -20.80 -17.48
N LYS A 18 -2.93 -20.58 -17.64
CA LYS A 18 -1.89 -21.57 -17.31
C LYS A 18 -1.02 -21.13 -16.15
N ASP A 19 -0.68 -19.85 -16.08
CA ASP A 19 0.15 -19.26 -15.06
C ASP A 19 -0.63 -18.21 -14.25
N ILE A 20 -0.46 -18.30 -12.92
CA ILE A 20 -0.94 -17.29 -11.97
C ILE A 20 0.28 -16.48 -11.56
N LYS A 21 0.19 -15.15 -11.68
CA LYS A 21 1.26 -14.22 -11.27
C LYS A 21 0.71 -13.22 -10.28
N LEU A 22 1.50 -12.92 -9.25
CA LEU A 22 1.24 -11.82 -8.33
C LEU A 22 1.67 -10.51 -9.02
N ALA A 23 0.73 -9.61 -9.20
CA ALA A 23 0.92 -8.31 -9.83
C ALA A 23 1.40 -7.28 -8.82
N ASP A 24 0.62 -7.10 -7.76
CA ASP A 24 0.94 -6.19 -6.65
C ASP A 24 0.17 -6.63 -5.38
N THR A 25 0.48 -5.96 -4.28
CA THR A 25 -0.07 -6.20 -2.96
C THR A 25 -0.45 -4.88 -2.31
N PHE A 26 -1.66 -4.79 -1.76
CA PHE A 26 -2.12 -3.60 -1.05
C PHE A 26 -2.40 -3.94 0.41
N SER A 27 -1.90 -3.14 1.34
CA SER A 27 -2.17 -3.26 2.78
C SER A 27 -2.93 -2.06 3.34
N ASP A 28 -3.09 -1.00 2.55
CA ASP A 28 -3.85 0.19 2.94
C ASP A 28 -5.33 0.05 2.53
N ASP A 29 -6.24 0.28 3.48
CA ASP A 29 -7.68 0.13 3.24
C ASP A 29 -8.21 1.08 2.16
N ARG A 30 -7.61 2.26 1.96
CA ARG A 30 -7.99 3.21 0.92
C ARG A 30 -7.54 2.74 -0.45
N GLU A 31 -6.32 2.21 -0.56
CA GLU A 31 -5.83 1.58 -1.81
C GLU A 31 -6.74 0.43 -2.22
N ILE A 32 -7.10 -0.43 -1.25
CA ILE A 32 -7.99 -1.57 -1.49
C ILE A 32 -9.37 -1.11 -1.94
N ALA A 33 -9.94 -0.09 -1.28
CA ALA A 33 -11.26 0.45 -1.65
C ALA A 33 -11.25 1.08 -3.04
N LEU A 34 -10.23 1.89 -3.35
CA LEU A 34 -10.07 2.52 -4.66
C LEU A 34 -9.96 1.48 -5.78
N PHE A 35 -9.14 0.46 -5.57
CA PHE A 35 -8.99 -0.63 -6.52
C PHE A 35 -10.30 -1.42 -6.73
N GLU A 36 -11.04 -1.67 -5.65
CA GLU A 36 -12.35 -2.34 -5.73
C GLU A 36 -13.38 -1.55 -6.52
N ASP A 37 -13.42 -0.24 -6.32
CA ASP A 37 -14.36 0.63 -7.00
C ASP A 37 -14.01 0.71 -8.49
N ALA A 38 -12.73 0.86 -8.84
CA ALA A 38 -12.24 0.76 -10.21
C ALA A 38 -12.59 -0.58 -10.89
N LEU A 39 -12.50 -1.70 -10.16
CA LEU A 39 -12.94 -3.00 -10.66
C LEU A 39 -14.46 -3.09 -10.90
N LYS A 40 -15.27 -2.49 -10.02
CA LYS A 40 -16.75 -2.47 -10.15
C LYS A 40 -17.18 -1.62 -11.33
N ASP A 41 -16.47 -0.52 -11.58
CA ASP A 41 -16.75 0.41 -12.68
C ASP A 41 -16.27 -0.12 -14.04
N GLY A 42 -15.56 -1.24 -14.04
CA GLY A 42 -15.10 -1.91 -15.25
C GLY A 42 -13.91 -1.22 -15.91
N GLU A 43 -13.09 -0.52 -15.11
CA GLU A 43 -11.84 0.06 -15.59
C GLU A 43 -10.94 -1.01 -16.22
N SER A 44 -10.24 -0.64 -17.30
CA SER A 44 -9.36 -1.56 -18.02
C SER A 44 -8.08 -1.88 -17.25
N ASP A 45 -7.54 -0.91 -16.50
CA ASP A 45 -6.39 -1.11 -15.62
C ASP A 45 -6.63 -0.50 -14.22
N PRO A 46 -7.36 -1.20 -13.35
CA PRO A 46 -7.70 -0.70 -12.01
C PRO A 46 -6.49 -0.46 -11.10
N ILE A 47 -5.33 -1.05 -11.43
CA ILE A 47 -4.09 -0.84 -10.66
C ILE A 47 -3.55 0.58 -10.89
N GLU A 48 -3.72 1.12 -12.10
CA GLU A 48 -3.21 2.45 -12.48
C GLU A 48 -3.78 3.53 -11.55
N SER A 49 -5.08 3.48 -11.25
CA SER A 49 -5.75 4.39 -10.31
C SER A 49 -5.09 4.40 -8.92
N VAL A 50 -4.61 3.26 -8.43
CA VAL A 50 -3.87 3.17 -7.15
C VAL A 50 -2.48 3.78 -7.28
N TYR A 51 -1.78 3.55 -8.41
CA TYR A 51 -0.46 4.12 -8.65
C TYR A 51 -0.50 5.65 -8.80
N GLU A 52 -1.52 6.19 -9.46
CA GLU A 52 -1.75 7.63 -9.55
C GLU A 52 -1.99 8.24 -8.16
N MET A 53 -2.80 7.59 -7.32
CA MET A 53 -3.02 8.03 -5.94
C MET A 53 -1.72 8.05 -5.14
N ARG A 54 -0.91 6.97 -5.22
CA ARG A 54 0.39 6.89 -4.54
C ARG A 54 1.34 8.01 -5.00
N ALA A 55 1.42 8.24 -6.32
CA ALA A 55 2.27 9.28 -6.90
C ALA A 55 1.84 10.69 -6.47
N HIS A 56 0.52 10.95 -6.44
CA HIS A 56 -0.03 12.21 -5.97
C HIS A 56 0.32 12.45 -4.50
N GLN A 57 0.08 11.44 -3.65
CA GLN A 57 0.36 11.55 -2.22
C GLN A 57 1.85 11.76 -1.93
N GLN A 58 2.73 11.04 -2.64
CA GLN A 58 4.17 11.22 -2.51
C GLN A 58 4.59 12.66 -2.88
N LYS A 59 4.01 13.19 -3.95
CA LYS A 59 4.29 14.56 -4.38
C LYS A 59 3.80 15.58 -3.36
N GLU A 60 2.59 15.43 -2.83
CA GLU A 60 2.07 16.32 -1.77
C GLU A 60 2.95 16.30 -0.52
N ASP A 61 3.43 15.12 -0.12
CA ASP A 61 4.30 14.95 1.04
C ASP A 61 5.70 15.58 0.83
N GLU A 62 6.20 15.57 -0.41
CA GLU A 62 7.46 16.23 -0.81
C GLU A 62 7.29 17.75 -0.85
N ASP A 63 6.25 18.24 -1.52
CA ASP A 63 5.94 19.68 -1.61
C ASP A 63 5.73 20.28 -0.21
N PHE A 64 5.03 19.58 0.67
CA PHE A 64 4.84 20.01 2.05
C PHE A 64 6.14 20.00 2.85
N ALA A 65 7.00 18.99 2.66
CA ALA A 65 8.29 18.93 3.34
C ALA A 65 9.19 20.11 2.93
N ASN A 66 9.27 20.39 1.63
CA ASN A 66 10.02 21.53 1.08
C ASN A 66 9.49 22.85 1.65
N TYR A 67 8.17 23.02 1.71
CA TYR A 67 7.55 24.20 2.32
C TYR A 67 7.94 24.37 3.80
N VAL A 68 7.92 23.29 4.58
CA VAL A 68 8.30 23.35 6.00
C VAL A 68 9.79 23.66 6.15
N GLU A 69 10.66 23.05 5.34
CA GLU A 69 12.10 23.33 5.37
C GLU A 69 12.40 24.79 5.02
N ASP A 70 11.78 25.31 3.97
CA ASP A 70 11.87 26.71 3.54
C ASP A 70 11.38 27.66 4.63
N LEU A 71 10.25 27.33 5.28
CA LEU A 71 9.72 28.13 6.37
C LEU A 71 10.68 28.15 7.56
N LEU A 72 11.23 27.00 7.96
CA LEU A 72 12.10 26.89 9.13
C LEU A 72 13.48 27.52 8.94
N SER A 73 13.93 27.65 7.69
CA SER A 73 15.20 28.30 7.33
C SER A 73 15.13 29.84 7.33
N GLN A 74 13.94 30.44 7.44
CA GLN A 74 13.81 31.89 7.42
C GLN A 74 14.35 32.57 8.70
N PRO A 75 15.09 33.68 8.58
CA PRO A 75 15.77 34.35 9.70
C PRO A 75 14.81 35.00 10.72
N PHE A 76 13.54 35.18 10.36
CA PHE A 76 12.52 35.81 11.21
C PHE A 76 11.64 34.79 11.97
N VAL A 77 11.88 33.49 11.81
CA VAL A 77 11.09 32.45 12.47
C VAL A 77 11.44 32.41 13.95
N ARG A 78 10.43 32.47 14.80
CA ARG A 78 10.60 32.36 16.25
C ARG A 78 11.17 30.98 16.60
N THR A 79 12.07 30.94 17.58
CA THR A 79 12.70 29.70 18.06
C THR A 79 11.69 28.61 18.44
N GLU A 80 10.52 29.00 18.96
CA GLU A 80 9.42 28.08 19.29
C GLU A 80 8.94 27.30 18.05
N ILE A 81 8.77 27.98 16.92
CA ILE A 81 8.33 27.37 15.65
C ILE A 81 9.41 26.43 15.12
N GLN A 82 10.69 26.79 15.27
CA GLN A 82 11.81 25.92 14.91
C GLN A 82 11.85 24.63 15.74
N VAL A 83 11.59 24.72 17.04
CA VAL A 83 11.51 23.55 17.93
C VAL A 83 10.37 22.62 17.52
N HIS A 84 9.19 23.17 17.22
CA HIS A 84 8.05 22.38 16.74
C HIS A 84 8.31 21.74 15.38
N GLY A 85 8.95 22.47 14.45
CA GLY A 85 9.35 21.95 13.15
C GLY A 85 10.32 20.76 13.26
N LEU A 86 11.33 20.86 14.13
CA LEU A 86 12.26 19.76 14.40
C LEU A 86 11.57 18.55 15.04
N ALA A 87 10.61 18.77 15.94
CA ALA A 87 9.82 17.69 16.54
C ALA A 87 8.95 16.98 15.50
N TRP A 88 8.33 17.75 14.60
CA TRP A 88 7.56 17.22 13.48
C TRP A 88 8.44 16.39 12.54
N LEU A 89 9.61 16.90 12.14
CA LEU A 89 10.55 16.18 11.25
C LEU A 89 10.98 14.83 11.84
N LYS A 90 11.29 14.79 13.15
CA LYS A 90 11.59 13.54 13.86
C LYS A 90 10.41 12.57 13.87
N SER A 91 9.20 13.09 14.03
CA SER A 91 7.98 12.27 13.96
C SER A 91 7.78 11.70 12.55
N LYS A 92 8.00 12.50 11.50
CA LYS A 92 7.90 12.08 10.10
C LYS A 92 8.86 10.93 9.81
N ILE A 93 10.15 11.07 10.13
CA ILE A 93 11.16 10.02 9.93
C ILE A 93 10.73 8.71 10.61
N ARG A 94 10.25 8.81 11.85
CA ARG A 94 9.80 7.62 12.59
C ARG A 94 8.57 6.97 11.94
N ILE A 95 7.63 7.75 11.43
CA ILE A 95 6.46 7.23 10.71
C ILE A 95 6.91 6.52 9.43
N GLU A 96 7.82 7.10 8.66
CA GLU A 96 8.37 6.48 7.43
C GLU A 96 9.10 5.16 7.73
N GLU A 97 9.85 5.09 8.83
CA GLU A 97 10.49 3.83 9.29
C GLU A 97 9.45 2.76 9.65
N TYR A 98 8.36 3.15 10.32
CA TYR A 98 7.26 2.23 10.60
C TYR A 98 6.56 1.77 9.32
N GLN A 99 6.27 2.67 8.39
CA GLN A 99 5.66 2.34 7.10
C GLN A 99 6.53 1.39 6.28
N LYS A 100 7.85 1.59 6.25
CA LYS A 100 8.79 0.64 5.61
C LYS A 100 8.72 -0.74 6.25
N SER A 101 8.67 -0.79 7.58
CA SER A 101 8.57 -2.06 8.31
C SER A 101 7.23 -2.76 8.05
N GLU A 102 6.14 -1.99 7.94
CA GLU A 102 4.81 -2.48 7.60
C GLU A 102 4.76 -3.02 6.17
N MET A 103 5.33 -2.32 5.20
CA MET A 103 5.43 -2.76 3.80
C MET A 103 6.21 -4.08 3.68
N GLN A 104 7.34 -4.21 4.37
CA GLN A 104 8.09 -5.46 4.42
C GLN A 104 7.29 -6.61 5.05
N ALA A 105 6.55 -6.33 6.12
CA ALA A 105 5.67 -7.33 6.71
C ALA A 105 4.55 -7.74 5.75
N ALA A 106 3.95 -6.78 5.04
CA ALA A 106 2.93 -7.02 4.03
C ALA A 106 3.46 -7.89 2.88
N GLU A 107 4.67 -7.62 2.36
CA GLU A 107 5.31 -8.43 1.32
C GLU A 107 5.51 -9.89 1.75
N VAL A 108 5.98 -10.11 2.98
CA VAL A 108 6.18 -11.47 3.52
C VAL A 108 4.85 -12.20 3.66
N ILE A 109 3.83 -11.53 4.20
CA ILE A 109 2.48 -12.08 4.32
C ILE A 109 1.92 -12.40 2.93
N ALA A 110 2.09 -11.49 1.98
CA ALA A 110 1.57 -11.61 0.64
C ALA A 110 2.20 -12.77 -0.13
N LYS A 111 3.52 -12.93 -0.02
CA LYS A 111 4.24 -14.07 -0.62
C LYS A 111 3.70 -15.40 -0.09
N TYR A 112 3.59 -15.53 1.24
CA TYR A 112 3.04 -16.73 1.85
C TYR A 112 1.58 -16.99 1.44
N ALA A 113 0.77 -15.94 1.42
CA ALA A 113 -0.62 -16.01 1.04
C ALA A 113 -0.80 -16.37 -0.45
N PHE A 114 0.08 -15.88 -1.31
CA PHE A 114 0.12 -16.21 -2.73
C PHE A 114 0.45 -17.68 -2.95
N ASP A 115 1.45 -18.24 -2.25
CA ASP A 115 1.78 -19.68 -2.33
C ASP A 115 0.58 -20.56 -1.93
N ARG A 116 -0.18 -20.13 -0.91
CA ARG A 116 -1.42 -20.80 -0.50
C ARG A 116 -2.49 -20.72 -1.58
N TYR A 117 -2.67 -19.56 -2.21
CA TYR A 117 -3.62 -19.36 -3.27
C TYR A 117 -3.27 -20.18 -4.53
N VAL A 118 -2.00 -20.26 -4.92
CA VAL A 118 -1.55 -21.11 -6.04
C VAL A 118 -1.85 -22.59 -5.76
N SER A 119 -1.74 -23.02 -4.50
CA SER A 119 -2.04 -24.39 -4.08
C SER A 119 -3.54 -24.71 -4.06
N ASP A 120 -4.40 -23.76 -3.67
CA ASP A 120 -5.85 -23.87 -3.77
C ASP A 120 -6.45 -22.55 -4.29
N PRO A 121 -6.66 -22.42 -5.62
CA PRO A 121 -7.17 -21.19 -6.21
C PRO A 121 -8.56 -20.80 -5.72
N ARG A 122 -9.30 -21.66 -5.02
CA ARG A 122 -10.62 -21.30 -4.46
C ARG A 122 -10.49 -20.36 -3.25
N LEU A 123 -9.29 -20.19 -2.70
CA LEU A 123 -9.01 -19.30 -1.57
C LEU A 123 -8.96 -17.83 -2.01
N THR A 124 -10.12 -17.21 -2.19
CA THR A 124 -10.21 -15.80 -2.58
C THR A 124 -10.35 -14.83 -1.41
N ASP A 125 -10.79 -15.29 -0.25
CA ASP A 125 -10.87 -14.50 0.98
C ASP A 125 -10.66 -15.42 2.18
N PHE A 126 -9.59 -15.21 2.94
CA PHE A 126 -9.21 -16.09 4.04
C PHE A 126 -8.44 -15.36 5.14
N LEU A 127 -8.34 -15.98 6.32
CA LEU A 127 -7.62 -15.43 7.46
C LEU A 127 -6.31 -16.19 7.70
N LEU A 128 -5.23 -15.45 7.83
CA LEU A 128 -3.96 -15.91 8.39
C LEU A 128 -3.93 -15.55 9.88
N ALA A 129 -3.88 -16.55 10.74
CA ALA A 129 -3.83 -16.37 12.19
C ALA A 129 -2.43 -16.71 12.71
N GLY A 130 -1.80 -15.75 13.38
CA GLY A 130 -0.60 -15.95 14.17
C GLY A 130 -0.89 -15.89 15.68
N PRO A 131 0.12 -16.13 16.52
CA PRO A 131 -0.03 -16.10 17.99
C PRO A 131 -0.49 -14.73 18.53
N ALA A 132 -0.11 -13.64 17.85
CA ALA A 132 -0.31 -12.27 18.30
C ALA A 132 -1.20 -11.41 17.37
N ALA A 133 -1.49 -11.88 16.16
CA ALA A 133 -2.19 -11.09 15.14
C ALA A 133 -3.01 -11.96 14.20
N ARG A 134 -3.99 -11.35 13.55
CA ARG A 134 -4.77 -11.96 12.46
C ARG A 134 -4.73 -11.02 11.26
N VAL A 135 -4.58 -11.60 10.08
CA VAL A 135 -4.55 -10.86 8.81
C VAL A 135 -5.56 -11.48 7.86
N ARG A 136 -6.49 -10.67 7.36
CA ARG A 136 -7.41 -11.07 6.30
C ARG A 136 -6.71 -10.89 4.98
N VAL A 137 -6.67 -11.95 4.18
CA VAL A 137 -6.16 -11.91 2.82
C VAL A 137 -7.34 -11.90 1.87
N ARG A 138 -7.33 -11.00 0.91
CA ARG A 138 -8.33 -10.93 -0.18
C ARG A 138 -7.61 -11.02 -1.51
N VAL A 139 -8.07 -11.88 -2.40
CA VAL A 139 -7.44 -12.11 -3.71
C VAL A 139 -8.35 -11.56 -4.79
N PHE A 140 -7.82 -10.61 -5.56
CA PHE A 140 -8.50 -10.01 -6.69
C PHE A 140 -7.89 -10.56 -7.98
N ARG A 141 -8.71 -11.24 -8.77
CA ARG A 141 -8.31 -11.79 -10.06
C ARG A 141 -8.58 -10.74 -11.13
N VAL A 142 -7.53 -10.35 -11.85
CA VAL A 142 -7.63 -9.38 -12.94
C VAL A 142 -7.36 -10.13 -14.25
N SER A 143 -8.24 -9.93 -15.25
CA SER A 143 -8.07 -10.51 -16.57
C SER A 143 -6.97 -9.74 -17.32
N HIS A 144 -6.08 -10.45 -18.01
CA HIS A 144 -4.90 -9.88 -18.70
C HIS A 144 -5.23 -8.94 -19.89
N ALA A 145 -6.42 -8.37 -19.97
CA ALA A 145 -6.88 -7.58 -21.11
C ALA A 145 -6.09 -6.27 -21.31
N THR A 146 -5.23 -5.85 -20.37
CA THR A 146 -4.59 -4.53 -20.47
C THR A 146 -3.23 -4.48 -19.79
N GLN A 147 -2.27 -5.28 -20.25
CA GLN A 147 -0.85 -4.98 -20.00
C GLN A 147 -0.01 -5.25 -21.25
N THR A 148 -0.27 -4.47 -22.31
CA THR A 148 0.72 -4.20 -23.35
C THR A 148 1.21 -2.78 -23.16
N LYS A 149 1.83 -2.48 -22.02
CA LYS A 149 2.76 -1.36 -21.84
C LYS A 149 3.66 -1.71 -20.66
N GLN A 150 4.65 -2.54 -20.99
CA GLN A 150 5.86 -2.68 -20.22
C GLN A 150 6.38 -1.29 -19.86
N HIS A 151 6.87 -1.16 -18.63
CA HIS A 151 7.94 -0.24 -18.26
C HIS A 151 8.90 -0.02 -19.43
N ALA A 152 8.69 1.06 -20.18
CA ALA A 152 9.66 1.59 -21.11
C ALA A 152 10.30 2.78 -20.41
N ALA A 153 11.48 2.48 -19.85
CA ALA A 153 12.64 3.33 -19.55
C ALA A 153 12.41 4.82 -19.26
#